data_AF-A0A655XVB7-F1
#
_entry.id   AF-A0A655XVB7-F1
#
_cell.length_a   1.000
_cell.length_b   1.000
_cell.length_c   1.000
_cell.angle_alpha   90.00
_cell.angle_beta   90.00
_cell.angle_gamma   90.00
#
_symmetry.space_group_name_H-M   'P 1'
#
loop_
_entity.id
_entity.type
_entity.pdbx_description
1 polymer ?
#
loop_
_entity_poly.entity_id
_entity_poly.type
_entity_poly.pdbx_seq_one_letter_code
_entity_poly.pdbx_strand_id
1 'polypeptide(L)'
;MLHANIERCGIRNTALSNFDGCVFGGWLPERFDAVLIDAPCSGEGTIRKDPDAMKNWSLESIQSIANTQKALIESAFQALKVGGTLVYSTCTLSREENQQVCWHLKQTYGDAVSFESLGNLFEHASLALTEEGFLHIFPQMYDCEGFFVAKIRKLASVPTPEVNKRLGKFPFNKASHKQQAEIAQQLHKSLGIELPSDAQVWLRDNDVWLFPEALEPLLGELRFSRMGIKIAEAHKSGYRWQHQVATCLASSSASHSVELDTTQAREWFMGRDVRPEGQSGQGEVIIRYANDVIGLGKWVGNRVKNGLPRELVRDKNLF
;
A
#
# COMPACT_ATOMS: atom_id res chain seq x y z
N MET A 1 -6.99 -5.23 -8.10
CA MET A 1 -7.21 -3.80 -7.83
C MET A 1 -6.09 -3.23 -6.95
N LEU A 2 -6.01 -3.53 -5.64
CA LEU A 2 -5.00 -2.93 -4.74
C LEU A 2 -3.54 -3.17 -5.18
N HIS A 3 -3.17 -4.42 -5.46
CA HIS A 3 -1.81 -4.76 -5.91
C HIS A 3 -1.36 -3.94 -7.13
N ALA A 4 -2.21 -3.84 -8.16
CA ALA A 4 -1.87 -3.09 -9.38
C ALA A 4 -1.62 -1.59 -9.10
N ASN A 5 -2.32 -0.99 -8.13
CA ASN A 5 -2.05 0.40 -7.72
C ASN A 5 -0.72 0.52 -6.96
N ILE A 6 -0.42 -0.42 -6.06
CA ILE A 6 0.88 -0.48 -5.36
C ILE A 6 2.04 -0.57 -6.36
N GLU A 7 1.92 -1.47 -7.35
CA GLU A 7 2.92 -1.65 -8.40
C GLU A 7 3.09 -0.40 -9.27
N ARG A 8 1.97 0.22 -9.68
CA ARG A 8 1.98 1.43 -10.50
C ARG A 8 2.62 2.62 -9.78
N CYS A 9 2.51 2.69 -8.45
CA CYS A 9 3.09 3.74 -7.62
C CYS A 9 4.53 3.44 -7.18
N GLY A 10 5.13 2.31 -7.59
CA GLY A 10 6.51 1.97 -7.22
C GLY A 10 6.69 1.65 -5.72
N ILE A 11 5.63 1.21 -5.04
CA ILE A 11 5.64 0.97 -3.60
C ILE A 11 6.25 -0.41 -3.30
N ARG A 12 7.29 -0.44 -2.46
CA ARG A 12 7.99 -1.69 -2.05
C ARG A 12 7.86 -2.07 -0.59
N ASN A 13 7.42 -1.14 0.27
CA ASN A 13 7.35 -1.30 1.72
C ASN A 13 6.00 -1.85 2.22
N THR A 14 5.33 -2.68 1.42
CA THR A 14 3.98 -3.17 1.71
C THR A 14 3.88 -4.69 1.73
N ALA A 15 2.95 -5.19 2.54
CA ALA A 15 2.43 -6.54 2.44
C ALA A 15 0.90 -6.51 2.37
N LEU A 16 0.32 -7.49 1.69
CA LEU A 16 -1.11 -7.62 1.49
C LEU A 16 -1.59 -8.90 2.18
N SER A 17 -2.71 -8.79 2.88
CA SER A 17 -3.45 -9.92 3.43
C SER A 17 -4.90 -9.87 2.94
N ASN A 18 -5.65 -10.96 3.13
CA ASN A 18 -7.07 -11.01 2.82
C ASN A 18 -7.81 -11.68 3.97
N PHE A 19 -8.26 -10.86 4.92
CA PHE A 19 -8.95 -11.28 6.13
C PHE A 19 -10.01 -10.26 6.49
N ASP A 20 -10.98 -10.69 7.30
CA ASP A 20 -11.82 -9.78 8.06
C ASP A 20 -10.95 -8.95 9.00
N GLY A 21 -11.09 -7.62 8.99
CA GLY A 21 -10.31 -6.72 9.84
C GLY A 21 -10.48 -6.96 11.34
N CYS A 22 -11.58 -7.60 11.74
CA CYS A 22 -11.88 -7.91 13.14
C CYS A 22 -10.94 -8.97 13.75
N VAL A 23 -10.13 -9.68 12.95
CA VAL A 23 -9.23 -10.72 13.46
C VAL A 23 -7.92 -10.15 14.02
N PHE A 24 -7.51 -8.94 13.60
CA PHE A 24 -6.17 -8.42 13.86
C PHE A 24 -5.91 -8.11 15.33
N GLY A 25 -6.93 -7.71 16.11
CA GLY A 25 -6.78 -7.44 17.53
C GLY A 25 -6.28 -8.64 18.34
N GLY A 26 -6.82 -9.82 18.07
CA GLY A 26 -6.35 -11.07 18.67
C GLY A 26 -5.10 -11.62 18.00
N TRP A 27 -4.98 -11.49 16.67
CA TRP A 27 -3.86 -12.10 15.95
C TRP A 27 -2.56 -11.31 16.08
N LEU A 28 -2.64 -9.99 16.16
CA LEU A 28 -1.48 -9.10 16.16
C LEU A 28 -1.61 -8.07 17.30
N PRO A 29 -1.74 -8.52 18.57
CA PRO A 29 -1.89 -7.61 19.70
C PRO A 29 -0.65 -6.74 19.83
N GLU A 30 -0.85 -5.42 19.95
CA GLU A 30 0.21 -4.43 20.17
C GLU A 30 1.39 -4.55 19.18
N ARG A 31 1.09 -4.72 17.90
CA ARG A 31 2.10 -4.90 16.84
C ARG A 31 2.39 -3.65 16.03
N PHE A 32 1.42 -2.75 15.91
CA PHE A 32 1.53 -1.59 15.02
C PHE A 32 1.73 -0.29 15.81
N ASP A 33 2.64 0.55 15.34
CA ASP A 33 2.84 1.90 15.91
C ASP A 33 1.76 2.87 15.42
N ALA A 34 1.17 2.60 14.25
CA ALA A 34 0.02 3.30 13.73
C ALA A 34 -0.93 2.37 12.96
N VAL A 35 -2.24 2.62 13.06
CA VAL A 35 -3.28 1.90 12.32
C VAL A 35 -4.22 2.91 11.69
N LEU A 36 -4.62 2.68 10.44
CA LEU A 36 -5.66 3.45 9.76
C LEU A 36 -6.84 2.52 9.46
N ILE A 37 -8.02 2.91 9.91
CA ILE A 37 -9.29 2.26 9.60
C ILE A 37 -10.12 3.25 8.78
N ASP A 38 -10.09 3.07 7.47
CA ASP A 38 -11.09 3.67 6.57
C ASP A 38 -12.25 2.68 6.49
N ALA A 39 -13.27 2.91 7.31
CA ALA A 39 -14.27 1.90 7.59
C ALA A 39 -15.31 1.82 6.47
N PRO A 40 -15.84 0.62 6.15
CA PRO A 40 -17.03 0.51 5.31
C PRO A 40 -18.16 1.33 5.94
N CYS A 41 -18.77 2.21 5.15
CA CYS A 41 -19.69 3.23 5.61
C CYS A 41 -20.97 3.25 4.76
N SER A 42 -22.04 3.91 5.22
CA SER A 42 -23.28 4.11 4.44
C SER A 42 -23.11 4.98 3.19
N GLY A 43 -22.03 5.75 3.09
CA GLY A 43 -21.63 6.47 1.87
C GLY A 43 -22.34 7.81 1.65
N GLU A 44 -23.04 8.34 2.64
CA GLU A 44 -23.79 9.61 2.55
C GLU A 44 -22.93 10.79 2.05
N GLY A 45 -21.64 10.79 2.39
CA GLY A 45 -20.70 11.83 1.98
C GLY A 45 -20.35 11.81 0.49
N THR A 46 -20.74 10.78 -0.27
CA THR A 46 -20.32 10.54 -1.66
C THR A 46 -21.38 10.88 -2.72
N ILE A 47 -22.52 11.44 -2.30
CA ILE A 47 -23.68 11.75 -3.17
C ILE A 47 -23.29 12.68 -4.34
N ARG A 48 -22.31 13.57 -4.17
CA ARG A 48 -21.85 14.46 -5.25
C ARG A 48 -21.24 13.68 -6.41
N LYS A 49 -20.62 12.52 -6.12
CA LYS A 49 -19.93 11.67 -7.08
C LYS A 49 -20.82 10.56 -7.64
N ASP A 50 -21.67 9.98 -6.79
CA ASP A 50 -22.59 8.91 -7.15
C ASP A 50 -24.01 9.24 -6.67
N PRO A 51 -24.91 9.66 -7.60
CA PRO A 51 -26.30 9.94 -7.27
C PRO A 51 -27.05 8.74 -6.67
N ASP A 52 -26.59 7.51 -6.91
CA ASP A 52 -27.18 6.28 -6.39
C ASP A 52 -26.61 5.85 -5.03
N ALA A 53 -25.69 6.61 -4.42
CA ALA A 53 -25.01 6.27 -3.17
C ALA A 53 -25.99 5.92 -2.02
N MET A 54 -27.17 6.54 -1.99
CA MET A 54 -28.19 6.31 -0.94
C MET A 54 -29.28 5.30 -1.32
N LYS A 55 -29.16 4.59 -2.43
CA LYS A 55 -30.22 3.69 -2.93
C LYS A 55 -30.64 2.60 -1.95
N ASN A 56 -29.70 2.11 -1.14
CA ASN A 56 -29.93 1.05 -0.14
C ASN A 56 -29.88 1.57 1.31
N TRP A 57 -30.04 2.88 1.49
CA TRP A 57 -29.95 3.52 2.78
C TRP A 57 -31.19 3.22 3.64
N SER A 58 -30.98 2.87 4.91
CA SER A 58 -32.04 2.75 5.92
C SER A 58 -31.44 2.90 7.33
N LEU A 59 -32.27 3.25 8.32
CA LEU A 59 -31.82 3.31 9.71
C LEU A 59 -31.30 1.95 10.22
N GLU A 60 -31.90 0.86 9.76
CA GLU A 60 -31.45 -0.50 10.08
C GLU A 60 -30.07 -0.79 9.49
N SER A 61 -29.79 -0.34 8.26
CA SER A 61 -28.48 -0.54 7.64
C SER A 61 -27.39 0.30 8.31
N ILE A 62 -27.67 1.55 8.68
CA ILE A 62 -26.76 2.39 9.49
C ILE A 62 -26.38 1.66 10.78
N GLN A 63 -27.36 1.15 11.53
CA GLN A 63 -27.12 0.49 12.81
C GLN A 63 -26.25 -0.77 12.64
N SER A 64 -26.52 -1.56 11.60
CA SER A 64 -25.75 -2.76 11.26
C SER A 64 -24.30 -2.43 10.88
N ILE A 65 -24.11 -1.39 10.06
CA ILE A 65 -22.79 -0.88 9.65
C ILE A 65 -22.02 -0.35 10.87
N ALA A 66 -22.66 0.46 11.72
CA ALA A 66 -22.05 0.98 12.94
C ALA A 66 -21.58 -0.14 13.89
N ASN A 67 -22.33 -1.24 14.01
CA ASN A 67 -21.90 -2.41 14.79
C ASN A 67 -20.66 -3.08 14.19
N THR A 68 -20.58 -3.17 12.85
CA THR A 68 -19.38 -3.67 12.15
C THR A 68 -18.18 -2.74 12.39
N GLN A 69 -18.39 -1.43 12.32
CA GLN A 69 -17.35 -0.42 12.56
C GLN A 69 -16.84 -0.47 14.01
N LYS A 70 -17.71 -0.72 15.00
CA LYS A 70 -17.32 -0.96 16.40
C LYS A 70 -16.40 -2.17 16.54
N ALA A 71 -16.74 -3.29 15.90
CA ALA A 71 -15.86 -4.47 15.92
C ALA A 71 -14.49 -4.20 15.26
N LEU A 72 -14.49 -3.47 14.13
CA LEU A 72 -13.26 -3.09 13.43
C LEU A 72 -12.37 -2.15 14.25
N ILE A 73 -12.94 -1.10 14.87
CA ILE A 73 -12.16 -0.12 15.65
C ILE A 73 -11.57 -0.75 16.91
N GLU A 74 -12.30 -1.68 17.56
CA GLU A 74 -11.78 -2.43 18.70
C GLU A 74 -10.61 -3.33 18.30
N SER A 75 -10.75 -4.11 17.22
CA SER A 75 -9.68 -4.95 16.69
C SER A 75 -8.43 -4.13 16.35
N ALA A 76 -8.62 -2.97 15.71
CA ALA A 76 -7.53 -2.05 15.38
C ALA A 76 -6.82 -1.51 16.63
N PHE A 77 -7.58 -1.13 17.66
CA PHE A 77 -7.05 -0.60 18.91
C PHE A 77 -6.30 -1.66 19.75
N GLN A 78 -6.77 -2.90 19.73
CA GLN A 78 -6.08 -4.05 20.32
C GLN A 78 -4.75 -4.32 19.61
N ALA A 79 -4.73 -4.23 18.27
CA ALA A 79 -3.51 -4.44 17.47
C ALA A 79 -2.49 -3.28 17.56
N LEU A 80 -2.94 -2.11 18.01
CA LEU A 80 -2.10 -0.93 18.20
C LEU A 80 -1.24 -1.05 19.47
N LYS A 81 0.03 -0.65 19.38
CA LYS A 81 0.93 -0.56 20.55
C LYS A 81 0.49 0.52 21.51
N VAL A 82 0.85 0.38 22.79
CA VAL A 82 0.79 1.51 23.73
C VAL A 82 1.67 2.65 23.22
N GLY A 83 1.14 3.87 23.24
CA GLY A 83 1.72 5.05 22.62
C GLY A 83 1.45 5.18 21.12
N GLY A 84 0.85 4.19 20.46
CA GLY A 84 0.55 4.21 19.03
C GLY A 84 -0.64 5.11 18.66
N THR A 85 -0.75 5.44 17.37
CA THR A 85 -1.86 6.25 16.81
C THR A 85 -2.83 5.41 15.98
N LEU A 86 -4.12 5.45 16.30
CA LEU A 86 -5.21 4.99 15.45
C LEU A 86 -5.87 6.18 14.76
N VAL A 87 -6.00 6.13 13.44
CA VAL A 87 -6.86 7.03 12.67
C VAL A 87 -8.09 6.24 12.23
N TYR A 88 -9.26 6.73 12.61
CA TYR A 88 -10.54 6.20 12.16
C TYR A 88 -11.17 7.21 11.20
N SER A 89 -11.62 6.75 10.03
CA SER A 89 -12.30 7.58 9.05
C SER A 89 -13.49 6.89 8.40
N THR A 90 -14.43 7.71 7.95
CA THR A 90 -15.53 7.26 7.12
C THR A 90 -15.85 8.28 6.04
N CYS A 91 -16.54 7.79 5.02
CA CYS A 91 -17.17 8.53 3.93
C CYS A 91 -18.64 8.91 4.20
N THR A 92 -19.08 8.91 5.46
CA THR A 92 -20.49 9.18 5.84
C THR A 92 -20.61 10.35 6.80
N LEU A 93 -21.81 10.91 6.93
CA LEU A 93 -22.13 12.05 7.80
C LEU A 93 -22.94 11.62 9.05
N SER A 94 -23.41 10.38 9.10
CA SER A 94 -24.12 9.80 10.24
C SER A 94 -23.26 9.84 11.52
N ARG A 95 -23.87 10.25 12.64
CA ARG A 95 -23.19 10.27 13.95
C ARG A 95 -23.05 8.87 14.54
N GLU A 96 -23.97 7.97 14.20
CA GLU A 96 -24.00 6.56 14.58
C GLU A 96 -22.75 5.83 14.09
N GLU A 97 -22.32 6.13 12.88
CA GLU A 97 -21.11 5.56 12.26
C GLU A 97 -19.84 6.32 12.66
N ASN A 98 -19.95 7.58 13.08
CA ASN A 98 -18.79 8.44 13.36
C ASN A 98 -18.50 8.58 14.86
N GLN A 99 -19.05 9.61 15.49
CA GLN A 99 -18.78 9.94 16.89
C GLN A 99 -19.15 8.79 17.81
N GLN A 100 -20.29 8.12 17.58
CA GLN A 100 -20.74 7.02 18.42
C GLN A 100 -19.81 5.79 18.37
N VAL A 101 -19.15 5.52 17.24
CA VAL A 101 -18.13 4.46 17.14
C VAL A 101 -16.89 4.84 17.96
N CYS A 102 -16.45 6.10 17.88
CA CYS A 102 -15.31 6.59 18.67
C CYS A 102 -15.63 6.59 20.17
N TRP A 103 -16.82 7.05 20.56
CA TRP A 103 -17.28 7.04 21.94
C TRP A 103 -17.44 5.61 22.49
N HIS A 104 -17.93 4.67 21.68
CA HIS A 104 -17.97 3.26 22.03
C HIS A 104 -16.58 2.75 22.42
N LEU A 105 -15.56 3.03 21.61
CA LEU A 105 -14.17 2.65 21.95
C LEU A 105 -13.72 3.26 23.29
N LYS A 106 -14.00 4.55 23.53
CA LYS A 106 -13.66 5.25 24.77
C LYS A 106 -14.43 4.69 25.98
N GLN A 107 -15.69 4.29 25.81
CA GLN A 107 -16.49 3.66 26.86
C GLN A 107 -15.97 2.26 27.19
N THR A 108 -15.58 1.47 26.18
CA THR A 108 -15.07 0.11 26.35
C THR A 108 -13.73 0.06 27.07
N TYR A 109 -12.79 0.95 26.72
CA TYR A 109 -11.40 0.89 27.22
C TYR A 109 -10.99 2.05 28.13
N GLY A 110 -11.90 2.98 28.44
CA GLY A 110 -11.72 4.03 29.44
C GLY A 110 -10.47 4.88 29.20
N ASP A 111 -9.62 5.00 30.21
CA ASP A 111 -8.42 5.84 30.19
C ASP A 111 -7.31 5.34 29.25
N ALA A 112 -7.43 4.13 28.70
CA ALA A 112 -6.53 3.67 27.65
C ALA A 112 -6.71 4.46 26.35
N VAL A 113 -7.84 5.12 26.14
CA VAL A 113 -8.18 5.84 24.89
C VAL A 113 -8.06 7.35 25.09
N SER A 114 -7.27 8.03 24.28
CA SER A 114 -7.23 9.50 24.24
C SER A 114 -7.56 10.00 22.84
N PHE A 115 -8.50 10.93 22.72
CA PHE A 115 -8.74 11.65 21.48
C PHE A 115 -7.71 12.78 21.35
N GLU A 116 -7.06 12.87 20.20
CA GLU A 116 -6.13 13.95 19.90
C GLU A 116 -6.78 14.92 18.91
N SER A 117 -6.87 16.19 19.30
CA SER A 117 -7.51 17.21 18.46
C SER A 117 -6.80 17.42 17.14
N LEU A 118 -7.58 17.47 16.07
CA LEU A 118 -7.16 17.77 14.70
C LEU A 118 -7.34 19.24 14.32
N GLY A 119 -7.70 20.12 15.27
CA GLY A 119 -7.99 21.53 15.01
C GLY A 119 -6.82 22.34 14.43
N ASN A 120 -5.59 21.84 14.55
CA ASN A 120 -4.37 22.43 14.00
C ASN A 120 -3.76 21.60 12.85
N LEU A 121 -4.51 20.64 12.28
CA LEU A 121 -3.98 19.75 11.23
C LEU A 121 -3.60 20.51 9.95
N PHE A 122 -4.39 21.52 9.58
CA PHE A 122 -4.18 22.40 8.45
C PHE A 122 -4.89 23.75 8.70
N GLU A 123 -4.61 24.74 7.86
CA GLU A 123 -5.27 26.05 7.93
C GLU A 123 -6.79 25.88 7.80
N HIS A 124 -7.55 26.51 8.71
CA HIS A 124 -9.02 26.41 8.77
C HIS A 124 -9.60 25.05 9.18
N ALA A 125 -8.80 24.08 9.67
CA ALA A 125 -9.32 22.81 10.18
C ALA A 125 -10.41 22.99 11.28
N SER A 126 -10.35 24.10 12.02
CA SER A 126 -11.36 24.50 13.01
C SER A 126 -12.79 24.62 12.46
N LEU A 127 -12.98 24.83 11.14
CA LEU A 127 -14.32 24.94 10.54
C LEU A 127 -15.12 23.63 10.61
N ALA A 128 -14.44 22.49 10.67
CA ALA A 128 -15.04 21.16 10.76
C ALA A 128 -14.79 20.49 12.12
N LEU A 129 -14.24 21.21 13.10
CA LEU A 129 -13.80 20.65 14.36
C LEU A 129 -14.99 20.37 15.30
N THR A 130 -15.07 19.15 15.81
CA THR A 130 -16.04 18.78 16.86
C THR A 130 -15.48 19.09 18.25
N GLU A 131 -16.32 19.07 19.28
CA GLU A 131 -15.91 19.33 20.66
C GLU A 131 -14.83 18.35 21.17
N GLU A 132 -14.86 17.11 20.69
CA GLU A 132 -13.88 16.06 21.00
C GLU A 132 -12.55 16.25 20.25
N GLY A 133 -12.51 17.15 19.27
CA GLY A 133 -11.35 17.40 18.43
C GLY A 133 -11.30 16.57 17.13
N PHE A 134 -12.40 15.94 16.73
CA PHE A 134 -12.50 15.26 15.44
C PHE A 134 -12.75 16.24 14.30
N LEU A 135 -12.52 15.82 13.05
CA LEU A 135 -12.97 16.56 11.87
C LEU A 135 -14.23 15.90 11.33
N HIS A 136 -15.36 16.60 11.39
CA HIS A 136 -16.62 16.22 10.75
C HIS A 136 -16.87 17.16 9.57
N ILE A 137 -16.42 16.74 8.40
CA ILE A 137 -16.33 17.55 7.19
C ILE A 137 -17.62 17.41 6.40
N PHE A 138 -18.41 18.48 6.36
CA PHE A 138 -19.54 18.58 5.45
C PHE A 138 -19.09 19.15 4.10
N PRO A 139 -19.70 18.72 2.97
CA PRO A 139 -19.27 19.12 1.63
C PRO A 139 -19.07 20.62 1.42
N GLN A 140 -19.97 21.45 1.96
CA GLN A 140 -19.95 22.91 1.81
C GLN A 140 -18.83 23.62 2.57
N MET A 141 -18.12 22.95 3.48
CA MET A 141 -17.09 23.58 4.31
C MET A 141 -15.81 23.87 3.51
N TYR A 142 -15.43 22.95 2.62
CA TYR A 142 -14.21 23.03 1.81
C TYR A 142 -14.45 22.73 0.32
N ASP A 143 -15.71 22.71 -0.11
CA ASP A 143 -16.14 22.33 -1.45
C ASP A 143 -15.60 20.97 -1.91
N CYS A 144 -15.79 19.96 -1.06
CA CYS A 144 -15.34 18.58 -1.29
C CYS A 144 -16.46 17.57 -1.00
N GLU A 145 -16.12 16.28 -0.94
CA GLU A 145 -17.03 15.24 -0.44
C GLU A 145 -17.22 15.34 1.08
N GLY A 146 -18.26 14.68 1.60
CA GLY A 146 -18.47 14.54 3.04
C GLY A 146 -17.52 13.49 3.63
N PHE A 147 -16.95 13.78 4.80
CA PHE A 147 -15.95 12.90 5.40
C PHE A 147 -15.87 13.06 6.93
N PHE A 148 -15.40 12.03 7.62
CA PHE A 148 -15.12 12.08 9.05
C PHE A 148 -13.72 11.54 9.35
N VAL A 149 -13.00 12.18 10.27
CA VAL A 149 -11.68 11.72 10.74
C VAL A 149 -11.55 11.93 12.25
N ALA A 150 -11.18 10.86 12.96
CA ALA A 150 -10.79 10.89 14.36
C ALA A 150 -9.35 10.36 14.52
N LYS A 151 -8.56 11.05 15.35
CA LYS A 151 -7.21 10.61 15.75
C LYS A 151 -7.22 10.19 17.21
N ILE A 152 -6.76 8.97 17.47
CA ILE A 152 -6.86 8.31 18.77
C ILE A 152 -5.48 7.81 19.18
N ARG A 153 -5.06 8.10 20.40
CA ARG A 153 -3.84 7.58 21.03
C ARG A 153 -4.19 6.47 22.01
N LYS A 154 -3.45 5.36 21.97
CA LYS A 154 -3.51 4.31 23.00
C LYS A 154 -2.56 4.64 24.15
N LEU A 155 -3.08 4.80 25.37
CA LEU A 155 -2.32 5.16 26.55
C LEU A 155 -1.95 3.97 27.44
N ALA A 156 -2.66 2.86 27.34
CA ALA A 156 -2.41 1.66 28.12
C ALA A 156 -2.75 0.39 27.34
N SER A 157 -2.16 -0.74 27.75
CA SER A 157 -2.50 -2.06 27.22
C SER A 157 -3.93 -2.43 27.61
N VAL A 158 -4.61 -3.16 26.74
CA VAL A 158 -6.00 -3.59 26.93
C VAL A 158 -6.11 -5.11 26.73
N PRO A 159 -7.10 -5.77 27.33
CA PRO A 159 -7.34 -7.19 27.10
C PRO A 159 -7.55 -7.49 25.61
N THR A 160 -6.95 -8.57 25.13
CA THR A 160 -7.11 -9.06 23.76
C THR A 160 -7.68 -10.48 23.77
N PRO A 161 -8.50 -10.87 22.79
CA PRO A 161 -9.05 -12.22 22.73
C PRO A 161 -7.94 -13.25 22.51
N GLU A 162 -8.00 -14.38 23.23
CA GLU A 162 -7.13 -15.52 22.97
C GLU A 162 -7.49 -16.18 21.65
N VAL A 163 -6.49 -16.45 20.81
CA VAL A 163 -6.67 -17.01 19.47
C VAL A 163 -5.70 -18.16 19.21
N ASN A 164 -6.23 -19.27 18.69
CA ASN A 164 -5.41 -20.37 18.21
C ASN A 164 -5.04 -20.16 16.75
N LYS A 165 -3.84 -19.66 16.49
CA LYS A 165 -3.32 -19.44 15.13
C LYS A 165 -2.91 -20.78 14.51
N ARG A 166 -3.47 -21.09 13.34
CA ARG A 166 -3.04 -22.22 12.52
C ARG A 166 -2.39 -21.70 11.25
N LEU A 167 -1.09 -21.43 11.33
CA LEU A 167 -0.32 -20.96 10.19
C LEU A 167 0.41 -22.15 9.56
N GLY A 168 0.31 -22.25 8.24
CA GLY A 168 1.10 -23.20 7.47
C GLY A 168 2.57 -22.79 7.41
N LYS A 169 3.41 -23.65 6.85
CA LYS A 169 4.83 -23.33 6.61
C LYS A 169 4.95 -22.11 5.69
N PHE A 170 5.77 -21.15 6.10
CA PHE A 170 6.11 -20.00 5.27
C PHE A 170 6.84 -20.45 3.99
N PRO A 171 6.41 -20.05 2.78
CA PRO A 171 6.88 -20.67 1.54
C PRO A 171 8.19 -20.07 0.99
N PHE A 172 8.78 -19.09 1.67
CA PHE A 172 10.04 -18.45 1.26
C PHE A 172 11.16 -18.79 2.23
N ASN A 173 12.39 -18.77 1.72
CA ASN A 173 13.61 -18.88 2.52
C ASN A 173 14.38 -17.55 2.43
N LYS A 174 14.92 -17.10 3.56
CA LYS A 174 15.81 -15.93 3.58
C LYS A 174 17.09 -16.29 2.82
N ALA A 175 17.54 -15.41 1.93
CA ALA A 175 18.78 -15.63 1.18
C ALA A 175 19.97 -15.64 2.15
N SER A 176 20.95 -16.50 1.90
CA SER A 176 22.22 -16.45 2.61
C SER A 176 23.01 -15.19 2.22
N HIS A 177 23.94 -14.76 3.08
CA HIS A 177 24.83 -13.61 2.78
C HIS A 177 25.52 -13.73 1.41
N LYS A 178 25.96 -14.95 1.05
CA LYS A 178 26.59 -15.22 -0.26
C LYS A 178 25.62 -14.98 -1.41
N GLN A 179 24.39 -15.50 -1.31
CA GLN A 179 23.37 -15.31 -2.35
C GLN A 179 22.98 -13.84 -2.48
N GLN A 180 22.79 -13.14 -1.37
CA GLN A 180 22.45 -11.72 -1.37
C GLN A 180 23.55 -10.86 -2.00
N ALA A 181 24.82 -11.13 -1.68
CA ALA A 181 25.95 -10.43 -2.30
C ALA A 181 26.04 -10.69 -3.81
N GLU A 182 25.81 -11.93 -4.25
CA GLU A 182 25.79 -12.28 -5.68
C GLU A 182 24.65 -11.56 -6.42
N ILE A 183 23.45 -11.56 -5.85
CA ILE A 183 22.27 -10.89 -6.42
C ILE A 183 22.51 -9.38 -6.51
N ALA A 184 23.03 -8.76 -5.45
CA ALA A 184 23.39 -7.34 -5.44
C ALA A 184 24.42 -6.99 -6.52
N GLN A 185 25.49 -7.79 -6.63
CA GLN A 185 26.53 -7.59 -7.62
C GLN A 185 25.99 -7.69 -9.06
N GLN A 186 25.16 -8.70 -9.34
CA GLN A 186 24.56 -8.84 -10.67
C GLN A 186 23.56 -7.72 -10.98
N LEU A 187 22.78 -7.28 -10.00
CA LEU A 187 21.84 -6.17 -10.16
C LEU A 187 22.57 -4.86 -10.49
N HIS A 188 23.61 -4.55 -9.71
CA HIS A 188 24.45 -3.38 -9.96
C HIS A 188 25.12 -3.46 -11.34
N LYS A 189 25.67 -4.62 -11.71
CA LYS A 189 26.31 -4.82 -13.02
C LYS A 189 25.32 -4.66 -14.18
N SER A 190 24.08 -5.13 -14.03
CA SER A 190 23.08 -5.11 -15.11
C SER A 190 22.42 -3.74 -15.26
N LEU A 191 22.10 -3.07 -14.17
CA LEU A 191 21.20 -1.90 -14.16
C LEU A 191 21.76 -0.70 -13.37
N GLY A 192 22.91 -0.84 -12.70
CA GLY A 192 23.45 0.20 -11.82
C GLY A 192 22.60 0.47 -10.59
N ILE A 193 21.80 -0.52 -10.15
CA ILE A 193 20.89 -0.41 -9.01
C ILE A 193 21.48 -1.11 -7.79
N GLU A 194 21.43 -0.45 -6.64
CA GLU A 194 21.78 -1.01 -5.34
C GLU A 194 20.55 -1.61 -4.65
N LEU A 195 20.75 -2.69 -3.88
CA LEU A 195 19.70 -3.18 -3.00
C LEU A 195 19.53 -2.21 -1.81
N PRO A 196 18.28 -1.86 -1.44
CA PRO A 196 18.05 -0.95 -0.34
C PRO A 196 18.33 -1.63 1.01
N SER A 197 18.80 -0.85 1.98
CA SER A 197 19.24 -1.36 3.29
C SER A 197 18.10 -1.75 4.23
N ASP A 198 16.88 -1.28 3.96
CA ASP A 198 15.66 -1.52 4.75
C ASP A 198 14.87 -2.76 4.27
N ALA A 199 15.50 -3.60 3.44
CA ALA A 199 14.88 -4.80 2.90
C ALA A 199 15.85 -5.97 2.80
N GLN A 200 15.29 -7.18 2.81
CA GLN A 200 16.03 -8.43 2.78
C GLN A 200 15.64 -9.25 1.55
N VAL A 201 16.58 -10.03 1.03
CA VAL A 201 16.34 -10.91 -0.11
C VAL A 201 15.76 -12.24 0.36
N TRP A 202 14.67 -12.65 -0.28
CA TRP A 202 13.96 -13.91 -0.02
C TRP A 202 13.81 -14.70 -1.31
N LEU A 203 13.86 -16.03 -1.19
CA LEU A 203 13.88 -16.95 -2.31
C LEU A 203 12.70 -17.92 -2.22
N ARG A 204 12.07 -18.17 -3.37
CA ARG A 204 11.07 -19.22 -3.52
C ARG A 204 11.18 -19.83 -4.91
N ASP A 205 11.49 -21.12 -4.98
CA ASP A 205 11.80 -21.81 -6.23
C ASP A 205 12.90 -21.04 -6.98
N ASN A 206 12.62 -20.52 -8.18
CA ASN A 206 13.54 -19.67 -8.94
C ASN A 206 13.29 -18.17 -8.75
N ASP A 207 12.28 -17.77 -7.97
CA ASP A 207 11.95 -16.37 -7.77
C ASP A 207 12.82 -15.73 -6.70
N VAL A 208 13.28 -14.51 -6.99
CA VAL A 208 13.98 -13.65 -6.06
C VAL A 208 13.07 -12.49 -5.68
N TRP A 209 12.83 -12.34 -4.39
CA TRP A 209 11.96 -11.34 -3.80
C TRP A 209 12.75 -10.44 -2.86
N LEU A 210 12.28 -9.21 -2.73
CA LEU A 210 12.78 -8.23 -1.78
C LEU A 210 11.65 -7.91 -0.80
N PHE A 211 11.78 -8.35 0.45
CA PHE A 211 10.79 -8.07 1.50
C PHE A 211 11.32 -6.99 2.45
N PRO A 212 10.49 -6.02 2.85
CA PRO A 212 10.84 -5.06 3.90
C PRO A 212 11.22 -5.77 5.19
N GLU A 213 12.31 -5.33 5.82
CA GLU A 213 12.80 -5.94 7.06
C GLU A 213 11.76 -5.86 8.19
N ALA A 214 10.97 -4.80 8.21
CA ALA A 214 9.88 -4.59 9.17
C ALA A 214 8.79 -5.69 9.13
N LEU A 215 8.70 -6.50 8.07
CA LEU A 215 7.74 -7.60 7.97
C LEU A 215 8.21 -8.88 8.66
N GLU A 216 9.50 -9.06 8.91
CA GLU A 216 10.06 -10.32 9.41
C GLU A 216 9.39 -10.80 10.70
N PRO A 217 9.09 -9.93 11.69
CA PRO A 217 8.36 -10.33 12.90
C PRO A 217 6.90 -10.79 12.65
N LEU A 218 6.34 -10.58 11.45
CA LEU A 218 4.94 -10.90 11.12
C LEU A 218 4.80 -12.20 10.31
N LEU A 219 5.88 -12.73 9.73
CA LEU A 219 5.82 -13.88 8.80
C LEU A 219 5.28 -15.17 9.45
N GLY A 220 5.45 -15.31 10.76
CA GLY A 220 4.93 -16.42 11.57
C GLY A 220 3.63 -16.12 12.30
N GLU A 221 3.02 -14.95 12.06
CA GLU A 221 1.86 -14.45 12.80
C GLU A 221 0.65 -14.19 11.90
N LEU A 222 0.89 -13.94 10.61
CA LEU A 222 -0.13 -13.64 9.62
C LEU A 222 0.22 -14.28 8.28
N ARG A 223 -0.78 -14.83 7.58
CA ARG A 223 -0.60 -15.26 6.20
C ARG A 223 -0.75 -14.07 5.26
N PHE A 224 0.32 -13.75 4.54
CA PHE A 224 0.28 -12.75 3.48
C PHE A 224 -0.10 -13.36 2.14
N SER A 225 -0.91 -12.63 1.36
CA SER A 225 -1.15 -12.95 -0.04
C SER A 225 0.01 -12.50 -0.92
N ARG A 226 0.63 -11.36 -0.59
CA ARG A 226 1.79 -10.77 -1.27
C ARG A 226 2.63 -9.96 -0.29
N MET A 227 3.93 -9.87 -0.51
CA MET A 227 4.86 -9.08 0.32
C MET A 227 5.96 -8.50 -0.57
N GLY A 228 6.34 -7.26 -0.31
CA GLY A 228 7.44 -6.61 -1.02
C GLY A 228 7.28 -6.66 -2.53
N ILE A 229 8.40 -6.83 -3.24
CA ILE A 229 8.46 -6.87 -4.70
C ILE A 229 9.23 -8.10 -5.18
N LYS A 230 8.82 -8.65 -6.33
CA LYS A 230 9.60 -9.68 -7.02
C LYS A 230 10.65 -8.97 -7.86
N ILE A 231 11.92 -9.17 -7.55
CA ILE A 231 13.02 -8.47 -8.23
C ILE A 231 13.58 -9.27 -9.40
N ALA A 232 13.57 -10.60 -9.33
CA ALA A 232 14.11 -11.42 -10.42
C ALA A 232 13.50 -12.82 -10.51
N GLU A 233 13.75 -13.44 -11.67
CA GLU A 233 13.67 -14.89 -11.87
C GLU A 233 15.07 -15.42 -12.18
N ALA A 234 15.58 -16.27 -11.30
CA ALA A 234 16.85 -16.95 -11.47
C ALA A 234 16.76 -18.00 -12.58
N HIS A 235 17.84 -18.12 -13.35
CA HIS A 235 18.03 -19.15 -14.36
C HIS A 235 19.50 -19.58 -14.40
N LYS A 236 19.83 -20.59 -15.21
CA LYS A 236 21.15 -21.27 -15.19
C LYS A 236 22.37 -20.34 -15.28
N SER A 237 22.23 -19.16 -15.86
CA SER A 237 23.32 -18.23 -16.16
C SER A 237 23.11 -16.81 -15.63
N GLY A 238 22.19 -16.59 -14.68
CA GLY A 238 21.95 -15.27 -14.10
C GLY A 238 20.50 -15.01 -13.72
N TYR A 239 20.12 -13.74 -13.78
CA TYR A 239 18.82 -13.24 -13.34
C TYR A 239 18.10 -12.51 -14.46
N ARG A 240 16.78 -12.72 -14.53
CA ARG A 240 15.88 -11.92 -15.37
C ARG A 240 15.22 -10.91 -14.46
N TRP A 241 15.67 -9.66 -14.53
CA TRP A 241 15.15 -8.61 -13.66
C TRP A 241 13.71 -8.30 -14.04
N GLN A 242 12.89 -7.99 -13.04
CA GLN A 242 11.47 -7.72 -13.21
C GLN A 242 11.21 -6.23 -13.37
N HIS A 243 10.07 -5.88 -13.98
CA HIS A 243 9.62 -4.50 -14.14
C HIS A 243 9.67 -3.68 -12.84
N GLN A 244 9.30 -4.30 -11.71
CA GLN A 244 9.30 -3.65 -10.39
C GLN A 244 10.68 -3.18 -9.94
N VAL A 245 11.77 -3.79 -10.43
CA VAL A 245 13.13 -3.32 -10.12
C VAL A 245 13.33 -1.91 -10.66
N ALA A 246 12.91 -1.65 -11.89
CA ALA A 246 13.01 -0.33 -12.49
C ALA A 246 12.08 0.65 -11.76
N THR A 247 10.80 0.33 -11.58
CA THR A 247 9.83 1.29 -11.04
C THR A 247 9.93 1.54 -9.54
N CYS A 248 10.55 0.64 -8.77
CA CYS A 248 10.64 0.78 -7.31
C CYS A 248 12.06 1.12 -6.81
N LEU A 249 13.12 0.79 -7.57
CA LEU A 249 14.51 0.90 -7.11
C LEU A 249 15.38 1.82 -7.98
N ALA A 250 15.00 2.10 -9.24
CA ALA A 250 15.78 3.01 -10.06
C ALA A 250 15.58 4.47 -9.60
N SER A 251 16.68 5.22 -9.58
CA SER A 251 16.62 6.68 -9.42
C SER A 251 16.39 7.37 -10.76
N SER A 252 15.93 8.61 -10.73
CA SER A 252 15.84 9.49 -11.92
C SER A 252 17.22 9.83 -12.53
N SER A 253 18.33 9.39 -11.94
CA SER A 253 19.68 9.54 -12.47
C SER A 253 20.29 8.20 -12.91
N ALA A 254 19.48 7.16 -13.11
CA ALA A 254 19.97 5.83 -13.47
C ALA A 254 20.84 5.85 -14.73
N SER A 255 22.10 5.43 -14.59
CA SER A 255 23.13 5.43 -15.65
C SER A 255 22.81 4.49 -16.81
N HIS A 256 22.00 3.46 -16.57
CA HIS A 256 21.58 2.47 -17.56
C HIS A 256 20.15 2.72 -18.05
N SER A 257 19.88 3.94 -18.52
CA SER A 257 18.53 4.33 -18.98
C SER A 257 18.49 4.91 -20.39
N VAL A 258 17.29 4.86 -20.97
CA VAL A 258 16.93 5.48 -22.25
C VAL A 258 15.71 6.35 -22.02
N GLU A 259 15.81 7.62 -22.39
CA GLU A 259 14.67 8.54 -22.44
C GLU A 259 13.93 8.34 -23.77
N LEU A 260 12.62 8.10 -23.69
CA LEU A 260 11.73 8.03 -24.84
C LEU A 260 11.10 9.39 -25.11
N ASP A 261 10.84 9.68 -26.38
CA ASP A 261 9.91 10.74 -26.75
C ASP A 261 8.44 10.32 -26.53
N THR A 262 7.50 11.25 -26.70
CA THR A 262 6.06 10.99 -26.51
C THR A 262 5.52 9.91 -27.45
N THR A 263 5.99 9.84 -28.69
CA THR A 263 5.54 8.84 -29.67
C THR A 263 6.01 7.45 -29.28
N GLN A 264 7.27 7.32 -28.89
CA GLN A 264 7.87 6.08 -28.40
C GLN A 264 7.25 5.65 -27.07
N ALA A 265 6.98 6.58 -26.15
CA ALA A 265 6.32 6.28 -24.89
C ALA A 265 4.89 5.75 -25.11
N ARG A 266 4.15 6.28 -26.09
CA ARG A 266 2.84 5.75 -26.49
C ARG A 266 2.96 4.30 -26.96
N GLU A 267 3.88 4.01 -27.88
CA GLU A 267 4.13 2.65 -28.35
C GLU A 267 4.53 1.71 -27.20
N TRP A 268 5.37 2.20 -26.27
CA TRP A 268 5.78 1.46 -25.07
C TRP A 268 4.60 1.05 -24.20
N PHE A 269 3.70 1.99 -23.88
CA PHE A 269 2.50 1.70 -23.08
C PHE A 269 1.47 0.83 -23.80
N MET A 270 1.53 0.79 -25.14
CA MET A 270 0.78 -0.17 -25.96
C MET A 270 1.45 -1.55 -26.05
N GLY A 271 2.52 -1.79 -25.29
CA GLY A 271 3.22 -3.08 -25.24
C GLY A 271 4.08 -3.36 -26.47
N ARG A 272 4.42 -2.34 -27.26
CA ARG A 272 5.19 -2.48 -28.50
C ARG A 272 6.66 -2.14 -28.27
N ASP A 273 7.52 -2.75 -29.09
CA ASP A 273 8.96 -2.47 -29.09
C ASP A 273 9.24 -1.06 -29.63
N VAL A 274 10.27 -0.40 -29.10
CA VAL A 274 10.67 0.95 -29.50
C VAL A 274 12.08 0.97 -30.11
N ARG A 275 12.38 1.99 -30.91
CA ARG A 275 13.71 2.21 -31.53
C ARG A 275 14.18 3.64 -31.23
N PRO A 276 14.86 3.84 -30.10
CA PRO A 276 15.40 5.15 -29.73
C PRO A 276 16.43 5.61 -30.77
N GLU A 277 16.25 6.80 -31.34
CA GLU A 277 17.08 7.29 -32.43
C GLU A 277 18.54 7.45 -32.02
N GLY A 278 19.47 7.02 -32.88
CA GLY A 278 20.92 7.14 -32.65
C GLY A 278 21.47 6.28 -31.51
N GLN A 279 20.65 5.44 -30.87
CA GLN A 279 21.06 4.63 -29.73
C GLN A 279 21.05 3.14 -30.06
N SER A 280 22.00 2.42 -29.47
CA SER A 280 22.05 0.96 -29.47
C SER A 280 22.71 0.48 -28.19
N GLY A 281 22.40 -0.74 -27.77
CA GLY A 281 22.94 -1.28 -26.54
C GLY A 281 22.86 -2.79 -26.47
N GLN A 282 23.23 -3.32 -25.31
CA GLN A 282 23.12 -4.73 -24.98
C GLN A 282 22.56 -4.89 -23.57
N GLY A 283 21.91 -6.02 -23.31
CA GLY A 283 21.36 -6.30 -21.99
C GLY A 283 20.08 -5.54 -21.69
N GLU A 284 19.74 -5.49 -20.41
CA GLU A 284 18.55 -4.82 -19.91
C GLU A 284 18.79 -3.32 -19.76
N VAL A 285 17.72 -2.53 -19.86
CA VAL A 285 17.80 -1.07 -19.87
C VAL A 285 16.55 -0.49 -19.24
N ILE A 286 16.73 0.54 -18.42
CA ILE A 286 15.65 1.27 -17.76
C ILE A 286 15.04 2.24 -18.77
N ILE A 287 13.71 2.25 -18.86
CA ILE A 287 12.98 3.10 -19.80
C ILE A 287 12.40 4.29 -19.06
N ARG A 288 12.60 5.46 -19.62
CA ARG A 288 12.17 6.72 -19.03
C ARG A 288 11.32 7.55 -19.99
N TYR A 289 10.47 8.38 -19.42
CA TYR A 289 9.70 9.38 -20.14
C TYR A 289 9.41 10.56 -19.22
N ALA A 290 9.67 11.77 -19.69
CA ALA A 290 9.54 13.01 -18.92
C ALA A 290 10.29 12.97 -17.57
N ASN A 291 11.49 12.38 -17.57
CA ASN A 291 12.32 12.10 -16.39
C ASN A 291 11.82 11.01 -15.43
N ASP A 292 10.63 10.45 -15.63
CA ASP A 292 10.09 9.36 -14.82
C ASP A 292 10.48 7.99 -15.37
N VAL A 293 10.64 7.00 -14.48
CA VAL A 293 10.89 5.61 -14.88
C VAL A 293 9.56 4.93 -15.22
N ILE A 294 9.43 4.47 -16.46
CA ILE A 294 8.19 3.85 -16.99
C ILE A 294 8.34 2.34 -17.24
N GLY A 295 9.51 1.77 -17.00
CA GLY A 295 9.68 0.32 -16.95
C GLY A 295 11.08 -0.17 -17.28
N LEU A 296 11.14 -1.46 -17.61
CA LEU A 296 12.36 -2.17 -17.95
C LEU A 296 12.22 -2.78 -19.35
N GLY A 297 13.23 -2.57 -20.19
CA GLY A 297 13.33 -3.15 -21.53
C GLY A 297 14.60 -3.96 -21.70
N LYS A 298 14.76 -4.55 -22.89
CA LYS A 298 15.98 -5.27 -23.27
C LYS A 298 16.43 -4.88 -24.67
N TRP A 299 17.68 -4.47 -24.81
CA TRP A 299 18.26 -4.18 -26.11
C TRP A 299 18.37 -5.43 -27.00
N VAL A 300 17.98 -5.26 -28.25
CA VAL A 300 18.20 -6.18 -29.38
C VAL A 300 18.68 -5.33 -30.57
N GLY A 301 19.98 -5.02 -30.59
CA GLY A 301 20.58 -4.10 -31.57
C GLY A 301 20.18 -2.66 -31.29
N ASN A 302 19.51 -2.02 -32.26
CA ASN A 302 18.95 -0.68 -32.14
C ASN A 302 17.48 -0.65 -31.68
N ARG A 303 16.92 -1.81 -31.32
CA ARG A 303 15.55 -1.95 -30.82
C ARG A 303 15.58 -2.28 -29.35
N VAL A 304 14.70 -1.66 -28.58
CA VAL A 304 14.41 -2.06 -27.20
C VAL A 304 13.15 -2.92 -27.22
N LYS A 305 13.28 -4.18 -26.82
CA LYS A 305 12.16 -5.08 -26.63
C LYS A 305 11.34 -4.64 -25.42
N ASN A 306 10.02 -4.59 -25.58
CA ASN A 306 9.09 -4.21 -24.54
C ASN A 306 9.09 -5.23 -23.38
N GLY A 307 9.28 -4.74 -22.15
CA GLY A 307 9.21 -5.52 -20.93
C GLY A 307 8.11 -5.07 -19.97
N LEU A 308 7.14 -4.29 -20.46
CA LEU A 308 5.99 -3.86 -19.67
C LEU A 308 5.11 -5.10 -19.35
N PRO A 309 4.71 -5.29 -18.08
CA PRO A 309 3.75 -6.33 -17.71
C PRO A 309 2.45 -6.20 -18.50
N ARG A 310 1.88 -7.33 -18.92
CA ARG A 310 0.70 -7.35 -19.82
C ARG A 310 -0.50 -6.63 -19.23
N GLU A 311 -0.66 -6.71 -17.92
CA GLU A 311 -1.70 -6.05 -17.13
C GLU A 311 -1.56 -4.52 -17.08
N LEU A 312 -0.38 -3.98 -17.42
CA LEU A 312 -0.12 -2.55 -17.53
C LEU A 312 -0.20 -2.04 -18.97
N VAL A 313 -0.26 -2.94 -19.96
CA VAL A 313 -0.45 -2.58 -21.36
C VAL A 313 -1.84 -1.96 -21.55
N ARG A 314 -1.89 -0.90 -22.35
CA ARG A 314 -3.15 -0.20 -22.65
C ARG A 314 -3.45 -0.30 -24.15
N ASP A 315 -4.60 -0.88 -24.46
CA ASP A 315 -5.04 -1.12 -25.85
C ASP A 315 -5.68 0.11 -26.52
N LYS A 316 -5.90 1.19 -25.76
CA LYS A 316 -6.51 2.44 -26.26
C LYS A 316 -5.44 3.49 -26.55
N ASN A 317 -5.72 4.40 -27.48
CA ASN A 317 -4.89 5.57 -27.73
C ASN A 317 -4.65 6.34 -26.42
N LEU A 318 -3.38 6.43 -26.03
CA LEU A 318 -2.91 7.25 -24.93
C LEU A 318 -2.33 8.53 -25.50
N PHE A 319 -2.79 9.67 -24.98
CA PHE A 319 -2.45 11.03 -25.41
C PHE A 319 -2.94 11.37 -26.82
#